data_AF-A0A8H7UD14-F1
#
_entry.id   AF-A0A8H7UD14-F1
#
_cell.length_a   1.000
_cell.length_b   1.000
_cell.length_c   1.000
_cell.angle_alpha   90.00
_cell.angle_beta   90.00
_cell.angle_gamma   90.00
#
_symmetry.space_group_name_H-M   'P 1'
#
loop_
_entity.id
_entity.type
_entity.pdbx_description
1 polymer ?
#
loop_
_entity_poly.entity_id
_entity_poly.type
_entity_poly.pdbx_seq_one_letter_code
_entity_poly.pdbx_strand_id
1 'polypeptide(L)'
;SVSACITASTDLDGRSAPKANATRTTNVYLTGDCINVQCQTISETIYGSNVWDFDGKYYLPDYYVKTGNSGLDPNLPVCSGSASNGTGAAIVAKAQTQTGIQYSWGGGDNNGPTDGICCSPSGYNDTNVVGYDCSGLTKYALFQAKGMSLAHYTCDQYNDSRGTKIAFANATEGDLIFYGTDADQCNEHVAIFAPNGEMVEAREHGVPVGTHPQRSGHAPYVVRF
;
A
#
# COMPACT_ATOMS: atom_id res chain seq x y z
N SER A 1 15.02 23.41 2.54
CA SER A 1 14.68 23.65 3.96
C SER A 1 15.76 22.99 4.79
N VAL A 2 16.09 23.55 5.96
CA VAL A 2 17.13 23.00 6.84
C VAL A 2 16.56 21.74 7.48
N SER A 3 17.18 20.58 7.24
CA SER A 3 16.80 19.32 7.92
C SER A 3 16.89 19.56 9.42
N ALA A 4 15.76 19.40 10.13
CA ALA A 4 15.73 19.56 11.57
C ALA A 4 16.49 18.39 12.19
N CYS A 5 17.56 18.71 12.91
CA CYS A 5 18.36 17.76 13.66
C CYS A 5 17.49 17.03 14.70
N ILE A 6 17.45 15.71 14.66
CA ILE A 6 16.72 14.89 15.66
C ILE A 6 17.73 14.32 16.66
N THR A 7 17.47 14.50 17.94
CA THR A 7 18.39 14.07 19.00
C THR A 7 18.21 12.60 19.33
N ALA A 8 19.31 11.85 19.38
CA ALA A 8 19.33 10.49 19.90
C ALA A 8 18.95 10.46 21.39
N SER A 9 17.88 9.73 21.73
CA SER A 9 17.40 9.61 23.13
C SER A 9 18.22 8.65 24.00
N THR A 10 19.06 7.82 23.38
CA THR A 10 19.97 6.86 24.03
C THR A 10 21.14 6.56 23.10
N ASP A 11 22.06 5.68 23.51
CA ASP A 11 23.11 5.17 22.63
C ASP A 11 22.48 4.19 21.62
N LEU A 12 22.70 4.43 20.33
CA LEU A 12 21.97 3.78 19.25
C LEU A 12 22.84 2.93 18.34
N ASP A 13 22.36 1.72 18.11
CA ASP A 13 22.86 0.83 17.07
C ASP A 13 22.22 1.17 15.72
N GLY A 14 23.04 1.24 14.68
CA GLY A 14 22.60 1.38 13.29
C GLY A 14 22.33 0.02 12.66
N ARG A 15 21.24 -0.13 11.91
CA ARG A 15 20.87 -1.40 11.25
C ARG A 15 21.02 -1.32 9.74
N SER A 16 21.41 -2.43 9.12
CA SER A 16 21.55 -2.52 7.66
C SER A 16 20.23 -2.62 6.89
N ALA A 17 19.11 -2.85 7.58
CA ALA A 17 17.76 -2.92 7.04
C ALA A 17 16.74 -2.59 8.14
N PRO A 18 15.51 -2.12 7.81
CA PRO A 18 14.50 -1.72 8.79
C PRO A 18 13.78 -2.95 9.40
N LYS A 19 14.53 -3.83 10.06
CA LYS A 19 14.01 -5.05 10.69
C LYS A 19 14.79 -5.45 11.94
N ALA A 20 14.16 -6.20 12.83
CA ALA A 20 14.67 -6.52 14.17
C ALA A 20 15.97 -7.36 14.15
N ASN A 21 16.12 -8.22 13.14
CA ASN A 21 17.25 -9.14 12.98
C ASN A 21 18.30 -8.69 11.95
N ALA A 22 18.21 -7.46 11.44
CA ALA A 22 19.24 -6.90 10.57
C ALA A 22 20.60 -6.80 11.27
N THR A 23 21.68 -6.87 10.50
CA THR A 23 23.04 -6.64 10.98
C THR A 23 23.12 -5.28 11.67
N ARG A 24 23.70 -5.27 12.88
CA ARG A 24 23.84 -4.07 13.70
C ARG A 24 25.28 -3.58 13.69
N THR A 25 25.43 -2.26 13.62
CA THR A 25 26.68 -1.56 13.95
C THR A 25 26.43 -0.85 15.26
N THR A 26 27.22 -1.15 16.28
CA THR A 26 26.96 -0.68 17.64
C THR A 26 27.34 0.77 17.84
N ASN A 27 26.56 1.52 18.63
CA ASN A 27 26.83 2.90 19.05
C ASN A 27 27.24 3.82 17.88
N VAL A 28 26.46 3.81 16.80
CA VAL A 28 26.68 4.75 15.66
C VAL A 28 26.30 6.17 16.03
N TYR A 29 25.42 6.35 17.03
CA TYR A 29 25.10 7.61 17.68
C TYR A 29 25.11 7.39 19.19
N LEU A 30 25.66 8.34 19.94
CA LEU A 30 25.59 8.41 21.39
C LEU A 30 24.39 9.26 21.83
N THR A 31 23.98 9.07 23.08
CA THR A 31 22.91 9.87 23.68
C THR A 31 23.18 11.36 23.52
N GLY A 32 22.23 12.10 22.95
CA GLY A 32 22.35 13.54 22.69
C GLY A 32 22.91 13.90 21.31
N ASP A 33 23.42 12.93 20.54
CA ASP A 33 23.93 13.18 19.20
C ASP A 33 22.83 13.65 18.24
N CYS A 34 23.26 14.45 17.27
CA CYS A 34 22.42 14.93 16.19
C CYS A 34 22.33 13.92 15.06
N ILE A 35 21.12 13.48 14.72
CA ILE A 35 20.84 12.58 13.61
C ILE A 35 20.22 13.38 12.47
N ASN A 36 20.83 13.31 11.29
CA ASN A 36 20.29 13.92 10.07
C ASN A 36 19.50 12.87 9.30
N VAL A 37 18.20 12.76 9.60
CA VAL A 37 17.30 11.83 8.93
C VAL A 37 17.10 12.27 7.48
N GLN A 38 17.49 11.42 6.54
CA GLN A 38 17.35 11.66 5.10
C GLN A 38 15.95 11.28 4.61
N CYS A 39 15.39 10.21 5.16
CA CYS A 39 14.06 9.74 4.85
C CYS A 39 13.54 8.79 5.93
N GLN A 40 12.24 8.51 5.91
CA GLN A 40 11.59 7.52 6.75
C GLN A 40 10.96 6.39 5.93
N THR A 41 10.75 5.25 6.56
CA THR A 41 10.01 4.13 5.98
C THR A 41 9.20 3.40 7.05
N ILE A 42 8.18 2.65 6.62
CA ILE A 42 7.43 1.74 7.49
C ILE A 42 7.92 0.32 7.26
N SER A 43 8.16 -0.40 8.35
CA SER A 43 8.57 -1.80 8.28
C SER A 43 8.21 -2.54 9.58
N GLU A 44 8.95 -3.59 9.93
CA GLU A 44 8.70 -4.41 11.12
C GLU A 44 8.56 -3.55 12.38
N THR A 45 7.50 -3.79 13.17
CA THR A 45 7.27 -3.10 14.43
C THR A 45 8.27 -3.56 15.49
N ILE A 46 9.06 -2.63 16.01
CA ILE A 46 9.95 -2.87 17.16
C ILE A 46 9.78 -1.75 18.17
N TYR A 47 9.89 -2.11 19.46
CA TYR A 47 9.72 -1.15 20.57
C TYR A 47 8.39 -0.37 20.53
N GLY A 48 7.37 -0.91 19.85
CA GLY A 48 6.05 -0.28 19.73
C GLY A 48 5.90 0.74 18.59
N SER A 49 6.90 0.93 17.73
CA SER A 49 6.79 1.75 16.51
C SER A 49 7.15 0.92 15.27
N ASN A 50 6.45 1.16 14.16
CA ASN A 50 6.75 0.59 12.84
C ASN A 50 7.47 1.59 11.92
N VAL A 51 7.78 2.79 12.42
CA VAL A 51 8.53 3.83 11.71
C VAL A 51 10.03 3.59 11.88
N TRP A 52 10.75 3.78 10.78
CA TRP A 52 12.19 3.64 10.71
C TRP A 52 12.81 4.86 10.04
N ASP A 53 13.81 5.44 10.70
CA ASP A 53 14.55 6.61 10.21
C ASP A 53 15.83 6.16 9.51
N PHE A 54 16.08 6.70 8.33
CA PHE A 54 17.29 6.42 7.56
C PHE A 54 18.20 7.64 7.53
N ASP A 55 19.43 7.50 8.03
CA ASP A 55 20.43 8.58 8.08
C ASP A 55 21.26 8.71 6.77
N GLY A 56 20.98 7.88 5.77
CA GLY A 56 21.78 7.75 4.54
C GLY A 56 22.66 6.49 4.50
N LYS A 57 22.78 5.78 5.62
CA LYS A 57 23.61 4.58 5.76
C LYS A 57 22.96 3.49 6.61
N TYR A 58 22.33 3.86 7.72
CA TYR A 58 21.71 2.96 8.68
C TYR A 58 20.24 3.29 8.90
N TYR A 59 19.47 2.24 9.19
CA TYR A 59 18.11 2.34 9.69
C TYR A 59 18.12 2.38 11.22
N LEU A 60 17.39 3.33 11.79
CA LEU A 60 17.26 3.58 13.21
C LEU A 60 15.78 3.42 13.61
N PRO A 61 15.48 2.79 14.76
CA PRO A 61 14.09 2.70 15.23
C PRO A 61 13.59 4.07 15.70
N ASP A 62 12.44 4.52 15.18
CA ASP A 62 11.82 5.81 15.52
C ASP A 62 11.54 5.96 17.03
N TYR A 63 11.30 4.85 17.73
CA TYR A 63 11.16 4.85 19.20
C TYR A 63 12.28 5.63 19.90
N TYR A 64 13.51 5.56 19.37
CA TYR A 64 14.67 6.25 19.92
C TYR A 64 15.05 7.54 19.20
N VAL A 65 14.46 7.78 18.03
CA VAL A 65 14.69 8.94 17.15
C VAL A 65 13.33 9.62 16.90
N LYS A 66 12.66 10.04 17.97
CA LYS A 66 11.28 10.53 17.88
C LYS A 66 11.19 11.81 17.05
N THR A 67 10.52 11.72 15.90
CA THR A 67 10.22 12.87 15.04
C THR A 67 8.97 13.64 15.47
N GLY A 68 8.29 13.18 16.52
CA GLY A 68 7.12 13.85 17.11
C GLY A 68 5.77 13.39 16.54
N ASN A 69 5.77 12.40 15.64
CA ASN A 69 4.57 11.85 15.02
C ASN A 69 4.42 10.36 15.38
N SER A 70 3.19 9.85 15.42
CA SER A 70 2.90 8.41 15.61
C SER A 70 3.03 7.58 14.32
N GLY A 71 3.33 8.24 13.21
CA GLY A 71 3.60 7.67 11.90
C GLY A 71 4.70 8.46 11.20
N LEU A 72 4.82 8.35 9.87
CA LEU A 72 5.79 9.13 9.10
C LEU A 72 5.59 10.64 9.35
N ASP A 73 6.68 11.36 9.58
CA ASP A 73 6.72 12.81 9.67
C ASP A 73 6.44 13.41 8.29
N PRO A 74 5.40 14.25 8.13
CA PRO A 74 5.05 14.84 6.84
C PRO A 74 6.13 15.78 6.27
N ASN A 75 7.11 16.20 7.07
CA ASN A 75 8.21 17.06 6.64
C ASN A 75 9.46 16.28 6.21
N LEU A 76 9.50 14.96 6.40
CA LEU A 76 10.60 14.09 5.99
C LEU A 76 10.24 13.31 4.73
N PRO A 77 11.20 13.12 3.79
CA PRO A 77 10.98 12.27 2.62
C PRO A 77 10.70 10.81 3.01
N VAL A 78 9.99 10.08 2.15
CA VAL A 78 9.87 8.62 2.27
C VAL A 78 11.00 7.94 1.51
N CYS A 79 11.63 6.91 2.10
CA CYS A 79 12.81 6.27 1.51
C CYS A 79 12.51 5.59 0.18
N SER A 80 13.11 6.10 -0.90
CA SER A 80 13.01 5.54 -2.24
C SER A 80 13.74 4.19 -2.31
N GLY A 81 13.02 3.12 -2.66
CA GLY A 81 13.58 1.76 -2.75
C GLY A 81 13.42 0.89 -1.50
N SER A 82 12.85 1.41 -0.42
CA SER A 82 12.28 0.54 0.62
C SER A 82 10.93 0.08 0.09
N ALA A 83 10.82 -1.20 -0.28
CA ALA A 83 9.54 -1.86 -0.43
C ALA A 83 8.83 -1.71 0.92
N SER A 84 7.99 -0.70 1.00
CA SER A 84 7.41 -0.20 2.24
C SER A 84 6.29 -1.13 2.67
N ASN A 85 6.62 -2.39 3.02
CA ASN A 85 5.66 -3.35 3.52
C ASN A 85 4.82 -2.67 4.60
N GLY A 86 3.52 -2.53 4.35
CA GLY A 86 2.57 -1.85 5.24
C GLY A 86 2.03 -0.47 4.80
N THR A 87 2.56 0.20 3.76
CA THR A 87 2.04 1.51 3.31
C THR A 87 1.21 1.44 2.04
N GLY A 88 0.48 2.52 1.74
CA GLY A 88 -0.27 2.67 0.51
C GLY A 88 0.59 2.59 -0.76
N ALA A 89 1.79 3.16 -0.75
CA ALA A 89 2.75 3.04 -1.85
C ALA A 89 3.15 1.59 -2.12
N ALA A 90 3.25 0.74 -1.09
CA ALA A 90 3.50 -0.68 -1.29
C ALA A 90 2.29 -1.41 -1.89
N ILE A 91 1.06 -1.04 -1.53
CA ILE A 91 -0.15 -1.60 -2.17
C ILE A 91 -0.10 -1.30 -3.68
N VAL A 92 0.15 -0.04 -4.05
CA VAL A 92 0.28 0.39 -5.45
C VAL A 92 1.40 -0.37 -6.15
N ALA A 93 2.60 -0.42 -5.55
CA ALA A 93 3.74 -1.11 -6.13
C ALA A 93 3.47 -2.61 -6.37
N LYS A 94 2.79 -3.29 -5.43
CA LYS A 94 2.40 -4.70 -5.61
C LYS A 94 1.42 -4.87 -6.77
N ALA A 95 0.41 -4.02 -6.88
CA ALA A 95 -0.50 -4.07 -8.02
C ALA A 95 0.22 -3.80 -9.35
N GLN A 96 1.14 -2.83 -9.40
CA GLN A 96 1.90 -2.49 -10.61
C GLN A 96 2.84 -3.61 -11.08
N THR A 97 3.30 -4.49 -10.18
CA THR A 97 4.04 -5.70 -10.61
C THR A 97 3.23 -6.65 -11.48
N GLN A 98 1.91 -6.49 -11.51
CA GLN A 98 0.99 -7.31 -12.28
C GLN A 98 0.57 -6.65 -13.61
N THR A 99 1.12 -5.48 -13.94
CA THR A 99 0.81 -4.78 -15.20
C THR A 99 1.06 -5.67 -16.42
N GLY A 100 0.09 -5.68 -17.34
CA GLY A 100 0.11 -6.49 -18.56
C GLY A 100 -0.53 -7.88 -18.40
N ILE A 101 -0.82 -8.34 -17.18
CA ILE A 101 -1.63 -9.54 -16.97
C ILE A 101 -3.07 -9.26 -17.42
N GLN A 102 -3.67 -10.17 -18.17
CA GLN A 102 -5.02 -9.98 -18.69
C GLN A 102 -6.10 -9.98 -17.60
N TYR A 103 -7.23 -9.36 -17.92
CA TYR A 103 -8.44 -9.48 -17.11
C TYR A 103 -8.99 -10.91 -17.15
N SER A 104 -9.46 -11.40 -16.00
CA SER A 104 -10.18 -12.66 -15.87
C SER A 104 -11.26 -12.53 -14.81
N TRP A 105 -12.53 -12.68 -15.19
CA TRP A 105 -13.68 -12.59 -14.31
C TRP A 105 -13.61 -13.63 -13.19
N GLY A 106 -13.64 -13.19 -11.93
CA GLY A 106 -13.45 -14.06 -10.76
C GLY A 106 -12.00 -14.49 -10.52
N GLY A 107 -11.04 -14.00 -11.32
CA GLY A 107 -9.63 -14.37 -11.23
C GLY A 107 -8.85 -13.57 -10.19
N GLY A 108 -7.83 -14.20 -9.62
CA GLY A 108 -6.86 -13.59 -8.71
C GLY A 108 -7.07 -13.97 -7.24
N ASP A 109 -5.99 -14.29 -6.54
CA ASP A 109 -6.02 -14.59 -5.11
C ASP A 109 -4.91 -13.87 -4.34
N ASN A 110 -4.65 -14.27 -3.10
CA ASN A 110 -3.58 -13.70 -2.29
C ASN A 110 -2.18 -13.92 -2.89
N ASN A 111 -1.99 -14.95 -3.72
CA ASN A 111 -0.71 -15.43 -4.22
C ASN A 111 -0.41 -14.98 -5.66
N GLY A 112 -1.44 -14.71 -6.47
CA GLY A 112 -1.24 -14.35 -7.86
C GLY A 112 -2.51 -14.38 -8.72
N PRO A 113 -2.36 -14.29 -10.06
CA PRO A 113 -3.47 -14.48 -10.97
C PRO A 113 -3.93 -15.95 -10.95
N THR A 114 -5.22 -16.17 -11.12
CA THR A 114 -5.81 -17.51 -11.18
C THR A 114 -6.70 -17.65 -12.40
N ASP A 115 -7.13 -18.87 -12.71
CA ASP A 115 -8.27 -19.05 -13.59
C ASP A 115 -9.47 -18.29 -13.05
N GLY A 116 -10.29 -17.76 -13.97
CA GLY A 116 -11.54 -17.11 -13.65
C GLY A 116 -12.68 -18.11 -13.51
N ILE A 117 -13.90 -17.59 -13.51
CA ILE A 117 -15.13 -18.36 -13.36
C ILE A 117 -16.07 -18.12 -14.55
N CYS A 118 -17.02 -19.03 -14.72
CA CYS A 118 -18.20 -18.74 -15.53
C CYS A 118 -19.32 -18.21 -14.62
N CYS A 119 -20.15 -17.26 -15.05
CA CYS A 119 -20.05 -16.46 -16.26
C CYS A 119 -20.18 -15.00 -15.86
N SER A 120 -19.44 -14.11 -16.53
CA SER A 120 -19.56 -12.69 -16.24
C SER A 120 -20.95 -12.17 -16.64
N PRO A 121 -21.41 -11.04 -16.08
CA PRO A 121 -22.66 -10.40 -16.50
C PRO A 121 -22.74 -10.13 -18.01
N SER A 122 -21.58 -9.93 -18.66
CA SER A 122 -21.46 -9.74 -20.11
C SER A 122 -21.34 -11.06 -20.90
N GLY A 123 -21.43 -12.21 -20.24
CA GLY A 123 -21.47 -13.53 -20.88
C GLY A 123 -20.11 -14.17 -21.17
N TYR A 124 -19.02 -13.63 -20.65
CA TYR A 124 -17.69 -14.25 -20.79
C TYR A 124 -17.54 -15.46 -19.88
N ASN A 125 -16.84 -16.49 -20.38
CA ASN A 125 -16.48 -17.68 -19.63
C ASN A 125 -14.96 -17.73 -19.47
N ASP A 126 -14.50 -17.41 -18.26
CA ASP A 126 -13.08 -17.25 -17.95
C ASP A 126 -12.48 -18.45 -17.19
N THR A 127 -13.17 -19.59 -17.19
CA THR A 127 -12.72 -20.83 -16.51
C THR A 127 -11.36 -21.38 -16.95
N ASN A 128 -10.78 -20.86 -18.05
CA ASN A 128 -9.43 -21.19 -18.52
C ASN A 128 -8.59 -19.92 -18.85
N VAL A 129 -8.95 -18.79 -18.23
CA VAL A 129 -8.30 -17.50 -18.44
C VAL A 129 -7.57 -17.17 -17.15
N VAL A 130 -6.25 -17.30 -17.13
CA VAL A 130 -5.45 -16.91 -15.96
C VAL A 130 -5.29 -15.39 -15.94
N GLY A 131 -5.74 -14.74 -14.86
CA GLY A 131 -5.70 -13.30 -14.75
C GLY A 131 -6.24 -12.77 -13.43
N TYR A 132 -6.61 -11.50 -13.43
CA TYR A 132 -7.25 -10.83 -12.30
C TYR A 132 -8.59 -10.22 -12.72
N ASP A 133 -9.58 -10.24 -11.83
CA ASP A 133 -10.63 -9.23 -11.82
C ASP A 133 -10.28 -8.08 -10.87
N CYS A 134 -11.16 -7.08 -10.84
CA CYS A 134 -10.97 -5.88 -10.05
C CYS A 134 -10.67 -6.16 -8.56
N SER A 135 -11.52 -6.93 -7.90
CA SER A 135 -11.39 -7.25 -6.48
C SER A 135 -10.30 -8.29 -6.17
N GLY A 136 -9.97 -9.16 -7.13
CA GLY A 136 -8.86 -10.09 -7.05
C GLY A 136 -7.52 -9.35 -7.05
N LEU A 137 -7.36 -8.33 -7.89
CA LEU A 137 -6.13 -7.51 -7.92
C LEU A 137 -5.92 -6.75 -6.62
N THR A 138 -6.96 -6.11 -6.07
CA THR A 138 -6.85 -5.38 -4.80
C THR A 138 -6.55 -6.31 -3.63
N LYS A 139 -7.20 -7.48 -3.59
CA LYS A 139 -6.94 -8.56 -2.62
C LYS A 139 -5.46 -8.99 -2.66
N TYR A 140 -4.94 -9.28 -3.85
CA TYR A 140 -3.52 -9.61 -4.05
C TYR A 140 -2.62 -8.49 -3.52
N ALA A 141 -2.86 -7.25 -3.95
CA ALA A 141 -2.02 -6.11 -3.61
C ALA A 141 -1.95 -5.86 -2.10
N LEU A 142 -3.10 -5.89 -1.41
CA LEU A 142 -3.17 -5.74 0.04
C LEU A 142 -2.53 -6.91 0.79
N PHE A 143 -2.73 -8.14 0.32
CA PHE A 143 -2.12 -9.30 0.96
C PHE A 143 -0.59 -9.24 0.81
N GLN A 144 -0.08 -8.96 -0.37
CA GLN A 144 1.35 -8.91 -0.64
C GLN A 144 2.05 -7.71 0.02
N ALA A 145 1.33 -6.59 0.21
CA ALA A 145 1.88 -5.40 0.85
C ALA A 145 1.75 -5.41 2.38
N LYS A 146 0.65 -5.95 2.92
CA LYS A 146 0.28 -5.82 4.34
C LYS A 146 -0.03 -7.14 5.06
N GLY A 147 -0.03 -8.27 4.35
CA GLY A 147 -0.53 -9.56 4.86
C GLY A 147 -2.05 -9.58 5.10
N MET A 148 -2.77 -8.57 4.61
CA MET A 148 -4.21 -8.44 4.83
C MET A 148 -4.99 -9.14 3.72
N SER A 149 -5.64 -10.25 4.06
CA SER A 149 -6.53 -10.91 3.11
C SER A 149 -7.92 -10.28 3.15
N LEU A 150 -8.36 -9.78 2.00
CA LEU A 150 -9.71 -9.29 1.77
C LEU A 150 -10.60 -10.37 1.14
N ALA A 151 -11.92 -10.19 1.23
CA ALA A 151 -12.86 -10.98 0.45
C ALA A 151 -12.67 -10.74 -1.06
N HIS A 152 -13.00 -11.75 -1.87
CA HIS A 152 -12.99 -11.65 -3.33
C HIS A 152 -14.35 -11.17 -3.83
N TYR A 153 -14.77 -10.00 -3.34
CA TYR A 153 -16.00 -9.35 -3.76
C TYR A 153 -15.93 -7.85 -3.43
N THR A 154 -16.22 -7.00 -4.41
CA THR A 154 -16.06 -5.55 -4.31
C THR A 154 -16.77 -4.94 -3.12
N CYS A 155 -18.06 -5.25 -2.90
CA CYS A 155 -18.80 -4.67 -1.80
C CYS A 155 -18.39 -5.21 -0.42
N ASP A 156 -17.85 -6.43 -0.34
CA ASP A 156 -17.29 -6.92 0.91
C ASP A 156 -15.99 -6.18 1.26
N GLN A 157 -15.18 -5.81 0.27
CA GLN A 157 -14.03 -4.94 0.49
C GLN A 157 -14.45 -3.53 0.91
N TYR A 158 -15.50 -2.97 0.29
CA TYR A 158 -16.00 -1.63 0.63
C TYR A 158 -16.55 -1.53 2.07
N ASN A 159 -17.13 -2.62 2.56
CA ASN A 159 -17.77 -2.69 3.86
C ASN A 159 -16.94 -3.47 4.90
N ASP A 160 -15.69 -3.80 4.59
CA ASP A 160 -14.79 -4.48 5.51
C ASP A 160 -14.54 -3.60 6.73
N SER A 161 -14.85 -4.12 7.92
CA SER A 161 -14.77 -3.37 9.18
C SER A 161 -13.34 -2.99 9.59
N ARG A 162 -12.33 -3.58 8.94
CA ARG A 162 -10.90 -3.23 9.14
C ARG A 162 -10.51 -1.98 8.35
N GLY A 163 -11.30 -1.59 7.34
CA GLY A 163 -11.09 -0.41 6.53
C GLY A 163 -11.74 0.84 7.12
N THR A 164 -11.14 2.00 6.87
CA THR A 164 -11.70 3.31 7.22
C THR A 164 -12.21 4.02 5.97
N LYS A 165 -13.47 4.45 5.99
CA LYS A 165 -14.04 5.26 4.90
C LYS A 165 -13.50 6.69 4.96
N ILE A 166 -12.78 7.10 3.93
CA ILE A 166 -12.19 8.43 3.78
C ILE A 166 -12.88 9.14 2.63
N ALA A 167 -13.28 10.40 2.81
CA ALA A 167 -13.87 11.18 1.73
C ALA A 167 -12.91 11.19 0.53
N PHE A 168 -13.41 10.98 -0.68
CA PHE A 168 -12.57 10.84 -1.87
C PHE A 168 -11.60 12.04 -2.07
N ALA A 169 -12.02 13.25 -1.69
CA ALA A 169 -11.17 14.45 -1.74
C ALA A 169 -9.89 14.36 -0.86
N ASN A 170 -9.87 13.44 0.11
CA ASN A 170 -8.74 13.16 1.00
C ASN A 170 -8.09 11.80 0.70
N ALA A 171 -8.41 11.21 -0.46
CA ALA A 171 -7.79 9.97 -0.90
C ALA A 171 -6.29 10.16 -1.05
N THR A 172 -5.54 9.15 -0.63
CA THR A 172 -4.09 9.09 -0.80
C THR A 172 -3.73 7.79 -1.51
N GLU A 173 -2.48 7.73 -1.97
CA GLU A 173 -1.90 6.52 -2.56
C GLU A 173 -2.21 5.27 -1.73
N GLY A 174 -2.68 4.22 -2.39
CA GLY A 174 -3.02 2.91 -1.80
C GLY A 174 -4.44 2.76 -1.29
N ASP A 175 -5.22 3.84 -1.21
CA ASP A 175 -6.65 3.74 -0.89
C ASP A 175 -7.41 3.00 -1.98
N LEU A 176 -8.42 2.22 -1.61
CA LEU A 176 -9.29 1.55 -2.58
C LEU A 176 -10.41 2.50 -3.03
N ILE A 177 -10.51 2.71 -4.35
CA ILE A 177 -11.55 3.49 -5.01
C ILE A 177 -12.65 2.53 -5.44
N PHE A 178 -13.90 2.82 -5.09
CA PHE A 178 -15.04 1.99 -5.45
C PHE A 178 -15.92 2.71 -6.45
N TYR A 179 -16.55 1.94 -7.33
CA TYR A 179 -17.49 2.40 -8.34
C TYR A 179 -18.78 1.60 -8.22
N GLY A 180 -19.88 2.29 -8.50
CA GLY A 180 -21.22 1.73 -8.46
C GLY A 180 -22.25 2.79 -8.80
N THR A 181 -23.51 2.41 -8.66
CA THR A 181 -24.66 3.29 -8.87
C THR A 181 -24.94 4.19 -7.64
N ASP A 182 -25.78 5.21 -7.80
CA ASP A 182 -26.28 6.02 -6.66
C ASP A 182 -26.96 5.17 -5.57
N ALA A 183 -27.60 4.06 -5.97
CA ALA A 183 -28.28 3.14 -5.07
C ALA A 183 -27.30 2.18 -4.34
N ASP A 184 -26.15 1.89 -4.95
CA ASP A 184 -25.15 0.98 -4.41
C ASP A 184 -23.74 1.34 -4.92
N GLN A 185 -22.93 1.89 -4.02
CA GLN A 185 -21.66 2.55 -4.33
C GLN A 185 -20.50 1.61 -4.64
N CYS A 186 -20.70 0.29 -4.58
CA CYS A 186 -19.63 -0.71 -4.71
C CYS A 186 -19.97 -1.88 -5.63
N ASN A 187 -21.12 -1.85 -6.31
CA ASN A 187 -21.60 -2.99 -7.07
C ASN A 187 -20.96 -3.16 -8.46
N GLU A 188 -20.09 -2.24 -8.89
CA GLU A 188 -19.51 -2.27 -10.24
C GLU A 188 -18.02 -2.60 -10.25
N HIS A 189 -17.18 -1.84 -9.53
CA HIS A 189 -15.73 -1.93 -9.69
C HIS A 189 -14.93 -1.46 -8.48
N VAL A 190 -13.69 -1.93 -8.34
CA VAL A 190 -12.70 -1.41 -7.39
C VAL A 190 -11.32 -1.28 -8.04
N ALA A 191 -10.63 -0.19 -7.68
CA ALA A 191 -9.28 0.12 -8.12
C ALA A 191 -8.42 0.61 -6.93
N ILE A 192 -7.11 0.74 -7.12
CA ILE A 192 -6.18 1.26 -6.11
C ILE A 192 -5.75 2.67 -6.52
N PHE A 193 -6.01 3.67 -5.69
CA PHE A 193 -5.58 5.05 -5.92
C PHE A 193 -4.06 5.13 -6.00
N ALA A 194 -3.54 5.73 -7.06
CA ALA A 194 -2.11 5.91 -7.32
C ALA A 194 -1.77 7.41 -7.38
N PRO A 195 -0.49 7.78 -7.29
CA PRO A 195 -0.08 9.17 -7.43
C PRO A 195 -0.50 9.77 -8.79
N ASN A 196 -0.37 11.10 -8.93
CA ASN A 196 -0.65 11.83 -10.18
C ASN A 196 -2.09 11.78 -10.69
N GLY A 197 -3.06 11.47 -9.82
CA GLY A 197 -4.47 11.34 -10.23
C GLY A 197 -4.74 10.09 -11.04
N GLU A 198 -3.95 9.04 -10.82
CA GLU A 198 -4.08 7.75 -11.48
C GLU A 198 -4.65 6.69 -10.54
N MET A 199 -4.89 5.50 -11.09
CA MET A 199 -5.24 4.31 -10.33
C MET A 199 -4.72 3.05 -11.02
N VAL A 200 -4.45 2.01 -10.23
CA VAL A 200 -4.09 0.68 -10.74
C VAL A 200 -5.33 -0.21 -10.67
N GLU A 201 -5.65 -0.88 -11.76
CA GLU A 201 -6.88 -1.67 -11.88
C GLU A 201 -6.74 -2.86 -12.83
N ALA A 202 -7.57 -3.88 -12.59
CA ALA A 202 -7.94 -4.90 -13.58
C ALA A 202 -9.33 -4.51 -14.10
N ARG A 203 -9.36 -3.67 -15.14
CA ARG A 203 -10.56 -2.91 -15.54
C ARG A 203 -11.69 -3.78 -16.06
N GLU A 204 -11.44 -4.46 -17.17
CA GLU A 204 -12.45 -5.20 -17.95
C GLU A 204 -11.79 -6.12 -18.99
N HIS A 205 -12.58 -7.01 -19.60
CA HIS A 205 -12.14 -7.88 -20.69
C HIS A 205 -11.43 -7.10 -21.81
N GLY A 206 -10.31 -7.65 -22.28
CA GLY A 206 -9.51 -7.05 -23.35
C GLY A 206 -8.61 -5.89 -22.90
N VAL A 207 -8.72 -5.44 -21.65
CA VAL A 207 -7.83 -4.44 -21.04
C VAL A 207 -6.97 -5.13 -19.97
N PRO A 208 -5.67 -5.31 -20.21
CA PRO A 208 -4.78 -5.84 -19.19
C PRO A 208 -4.70 -4.95 -17.94
N VAL A 209 -4.29 -5.53 -16.82
CA VAL A 209 -3.94 -4.81 -15.60
C VAL A 209 -3.00 -3.66 -15.94
N GLY A 210 -3.29 -2.47 -15.44
CA GLY A 210 -2.52 -1.29 -15.76
C GLY A 210 -2.82 -0.10 -14.87
N THR A 211 -1.98 0.92 -15.02
CA THR A 211 -2.20 2.25 -14.45
C THR A 211 -2.97 3.09 -15.46
N HIS A 212 -4.10 3.65 -15.02
CA HIS A 212 -4.97 4.48 -15.84
C HIS A 212 -5.33 5.76 -15.09
N PRO A 213 -5.72 6.84 -15.79
CA PRO A 213 -6.26 8.03 -15.14
C PRO A 213 -7.48 7.68 -14.28
N GLN A 214 -7.56 8.27 -13.09
CA GLN A 214 -8.71 8.10 -12.21
C GLN A 214 -9.99 8.62 -12.91
N ARG A 215 -11.08 7.85 -12.79
CA ARG A 215 -12.36 8.15 -13.46
C ARG A 215 -13.39 8.72 -12.51
N SER A 216 -14.22 9.64 -12.99
CA SER A 216 -15.46 10.07 -12.32
C SER A 216 -16.47 8.91 -12.16
N GLY A 217 -17.53 9.12 -11.37
CA GLY A 217 -18.54 8.08 -11.07
C GLY A 217 -18.14 7.11 -9.95
N HIS A 218 -17.12 7.47 -9.18
CA HIS A 218 -16.73 6.71 -7.99
C HIS A 218 -17.65 7.03 -6.79
N ALA A 219 -17.64 6.15 -5.81
CA ALA A 219 -18.25 6.35 -4.50
C ALA A 219 -17.73 7.63 -3.82
N PRO A 220 -18.53 8.28 -2.94
CA PRO A 220 -18.09 9.46 -2.19
C PRO A 220 -16.92 9.17 -1.23
N TYR A 221 -16.70 7.89 -0.88
CA TYR A 221 -15.63 7.45 0.00
C TYR A 221 -14.72 6.43 -0.68
N VAL A 222 -13.42 6.58 -0.46
CA VAL A 222 -12.44 5.50 -0.62
C VAL A 222 -12.34 4.71 0.68
N VAL A 223 -11.77 3.51 0.62
CA VAL A 223 -11.45 2.73 1.84
C VAL A 223 -9.95 2.65 2.01
N ARG A 224 -9.48 3.16 3.15
CA ARG A 224 -8.08 3.06 3.59
C ARG A 224 -7.93 1.89 4.55
N PHE A 225 -6.98 1.01 4.28
CA PHE A 225 -6.64 -0.16 5.10
C PHE A 225 -5.28 -0.03 5.74
#